data_AF-A0A6V8CMB7-F1
#
_entry.id   AF-A0A6V8CMB7-F1
#
_cell.length_a   1.000
_cell.length_b   1.000
_cell.length_c   1.000
_cell.angle_alpha   90.00
_cell.angle_beta   90.00
_cell.angle_gamma   90.00
#
_symmetry.space_group_name_H-M   'P 1'
#
loop_
_entity.id
_entity.type
_entity.pdbx_description
1 polymer ?
#
loop_
_entity_poly.entity_id
_entity_poly.type
_entity_poly.pdbx_seq_one_letter_code
_entity_poly.pdbx_strand_id
1 'polypeptide(L)'
;MIAMRTVSAVLLTILMVGGSLSGCFGEDEEIIEEEPSPFDFEKEIPETTWYHYSGGIDALNSSAVEEANISANLTGENIPYWTQGSYYGIGMSTFEPTIGITSMDNIYMSSWGNGPSGSTAVIRCSGLIEMTALSEYSCENVYNPALPVPNSNDPYIYVDKWTDRIMKF
;
A
#
# COMPACT_ATOMS: atom_id res chain seq x y z
N MET A 1 -42.83 34.55 -59.52
CA MET A 1 -41.81 35.31 -58.76
C MET A 1 -42.13 35.42 -57.26
N ILE A 2 -43.41 35.55 -56.85
CA ILE A 2 -43.81 35.62 -55.42
C ILE A 2 -43.57 34.30 -54.67
N ALA A 3 -43.92 33.15 -55.27
CA ALA A 3 -43.77 31.83 -54.65
C ALA A 3 -42.31 31.46 -54.29
N MET A 4 -41.34 31.86 -55.13
CA MET A 4 -39.90 31.60 -54.87
C MET A 4 -39.41 32.39 -53.65
N ARG A 5 -39.89 33.63 -53.47
CA ARG A 5 -39.50 34.50 -52.35
C ARG A 5 -40.09 34.00 -51.03
N THR A 6 -41.31 33.47 -51.04
CA THR A 6 -41.94 32.86 -49.86
C THR A 6 -41.25 31.55 -49.45
N VAL A 7 -40.81 30.71 -50.40
CA VAL A 7 -40.09 29.47 -50.09
C VAL A 7 -38.73 29.77 -49.46
N SER A 8 -37.96 30.73 -50.02
CA SER A 8 -36.69 31.15 -49.44
C SER A 8 -36.85 31.77 -48.04
N ALA A 9 -37.91 32.54 -47.82
CA ALA A 9 -38.21 33.12 -46.51
C ALA A 9 -38.51 32.04 -45.46
N VAL A 10 -39.33 31.04 -45.80
CA VAL A 10 -39.68 29.92 -44.92
C VAL A 10 -38.45 29.07 -44.59
N LEU A 11 -37.58 28.81 -45.57
CA LEU A 11 -36.36 28.03 -45.35
C LEU A 11 -35.41 28.75 -44.38
N LEU A 12 -35.29 30.07 -44.50
CA LEU A 12 -34.45 30.88 -43.62
C LEU A 12 -34.99 30.90 -42.18
N THR A 13 -36.32 31.00 -42.00
CA THR A 13 -36.91 30.91 -40.65
C THR A 13 -36.70 29.55 -40.02
N ILE A 14 -36.85 28.45 -40.78
CA ILE A 14 -36.58 27.10 -40.26
C ILE A 14 -35.12 26.94 -39.87
N LEU A 15 -34.18 27.48 -40.65
CA LEU A 15 -32.75 27.43 -40.34
C LEU A 15 -32.42 28.19 -39.04
N MET A 16 -32.99 29.39 -38.87
CA MET A 16 -32.79 30.22 -37.68
C MET A 16 -33.37 29.56 -36.41
N VAL A 17 -34.56 28.96 -36.51
CA VAL A 17 -35.20 28.26 -35.39
C VAL A 17 -34.51 26.94 -35.08
N GLY A 18 -34.10 26.18 -36.09
CA GLY A 18 -33.38 24.92 -35.93
C GLY A 18 -32.02 25.10 -35.25
N GLY A 19 -31.27 26.15 -35.60
CA GLY A 19 -30.00 26.47 -34.96
C GLY A 19 -30.12 26.88 -33.49
N SER A 20 -31.22 27.53 -33.10
CA SER A 20 -31.48 27.84 -31.68
C SER A 20 -31.89 26.63 -30.85
N LEU A 21 -32.38 25.56 -31.48
CA LEU A 21 -32.80 24.32 -30.81
C LEU A 21 -31.65 23.30 -30.69
N SER A 22 -30.66 23.32 -31.59
CA SER A 22 -29.53 22.37 -31.56
C SER A 22 -28.61 22.50 -30.35
N GLY A 23 -28.67 23.62 -29.62
CA GLY A 23 -27.89 23.84 -28.40
C GLY A 23 -28.62 23.51 -27.08
N CYS A 24 -29.90 23.14 -27.13
CA CYS A 24 -30.74 22.91 -25.94
C CYS A 24 -31.17 21.44 -25.76
N PHE A 25 -30.78 20.56 -26.69
CA PHE A 25 -31.09 19.11 -26.68
C PHE A 25 -29.85 18.23 -26.47
N GLY A 26 -28.72 18.81 -26.06
CA GLY A 26 -27.63 18.02 -25.49
C GLY A 26 -27.99 17.68 -24.06
N GLU A 27 -27.92 16.41 -23.69
CA GLU A 27 -27.68 16.07 -22.28
C GLU A 27 -26.36 16.76 -21.94
N ASP A 28 -26.39 17.71 -21.01
CA ASP A 28 -25.16 18.17 -20.39
C ASP A 28 -24.49 16.89 -19.86
N GLU A 29 -23.31 16.56 -20.39
CA GLU A 29 -22.49 15.54 -19.76
C GLU A 29 -22.28 16.05 -18.34
N GLU A 30 -23.01 15.48 -17.37
CA GLU A 30 -22.77 15.74 -15.96
C GLU A 30 -21.32 15.37 -15.73
N ILE A 31 -20.48 16.40 -15.69
CA ILE A 31 -19.14 16.28 -15.15
C ILE A 31 -19.41 15.91 -13.70
N ILE A 32 -19.31 14.61 -13.40
CA ILE A 32 -19.31 14.11 -12.04
C ILE A 32 -18.05 14.73 -11.44
N GLU A 33 -18.20 15.87 -10.78
CA GLU A 33 -17.17 16.42 -9.91
C GLU A 33 -17.02 15.39 -8.80
N GLU A 34 -16.05 14.48 -8.95
CA GLU A 34 -15.67 13.58 -7.87
C GLU A 34 -15.31 14.43 -6.66
N GLU A 35 -16.05 14.27 -5.56
CA GLU A 35 -15.70 14.97 -4.34
C GLU A 35 -14.28 14.57 -3.93
N PRO A 36 -13.45 15.54 -3.47
CA PRO A 36 -12.07 15.27 -3.12
C PRO A 36 -12.04 14.25 -1.97
N SER A 37 -11.61 13.02 -2.31
CA SER A 37 -11.42 11.96 -1.34
C SER A 37 -10.10 12.16 -0.59
N PRO A 38 -10.04 11.88 0.74
CA PRO A 38 -8.78 11.82 1.47
C PRO A 38 -7.79 10.77 0.92
N PHE A 39 -8.25 9.89 0.04
CA PHE A 39 -7.47 8.85 -0.62
C PHE A 39 -7.18 9.17 -2.10
N ASP A 40 -7.45 10.39 -2.56
CA ASP A 40 -7.02 10.84 -3.87
C ASP A 40 -5.52 11.20 -3.83
N PHE A 41 -4.71 10.33 -4.41
CA PHE A 41 -3.26 10.44 -4.42
C PHE A 41 -2.69 10.85 -5.78
N GLU A 42 -3.54 11.24 -6.74
CA GLU A 42 -3.18 11.43 -8.15
C GLU A 42 -2.52 10.17 -8.79
N LYS A 43 -2.73 9.01 -8.14
CA LYS A 43 -2.14 7.71 -8.47
C LYS A 43 -3.11 6.61 -8.07
N GLU A 44 -3.08 5.52 -8.82
CA GLU A 44 -3.82 4.31 -8.45
C GLU A 44 -3.27 3.73 -7.14
N ILE A 45 -4.20 3.33 -6.25
CA ILE A 45 -3.85 2.61 -5.02
C ILE A 45 -3.46 1.18 -5.41
N PRO A 46 -2.25 0.70 -5.08
CA PRO A 46 -1.84 -0.65 -5.44
C PRO A 46 -2.77 -1.71 -4.81
N GLU A 47 -3.08 -2.78 -5.54
CA GLU A 47 -3.93 -3.89 -5.05
C GLU A 47 -3.43 -4.54 -3.74
N THR A 48 -2.13 -4.40 -3.44
CA THR A 48 -1.49 -4.92 -2.22
C THR A 48 -1.58 -3.97 -1.03
N THR A 49 -2.20 -2.80 -1.19
CA THR A 49 -2.35 -1.78 -0.15
C THR A 49 -3.82 -1.67 0.24
N TRP A 50 -4.10 -1.85 1.52
CA TRP A 50 -5.47 -1.78 2.05
C TRP A 50 -5.54 -0.78 3.21
N TYR A 51 -6.29 0.30 3.02
CA TYR A 51 -6.56 1.27 4.07
C TYR A 51 -7.81 0.85 4.84
N HIS A 52 -7.69 0.74 6.16
CA HIS A 52 -8.80 0.29 7.00
C HIS A 52 -8.85 1.05 8.33
N TYR A 53 -10.05 1.17 8.88
CA TYR A 53 -10.27 1.62 10.26
C TYR A 53 -10.12 0.46 11.26
N SER A 54 -10.25 0.77 12.55
CA SER A 54 -10.33 -0.25 13.60
C SER A 54 -11.44 -1.27 13.31
N GLY A 55 -11.17 -2.55 13.53
CA GLY A 55 -12.12 -3.62 13.21
C GLY A 55 -12.07 -4.10 11.75
N GLY A 56 -11.12 -3.60 10.96
CA GLY A 56 -10.94 -4.05 9.57
C GLY A 56 -12.04 -3.53 8.63
N ILE A 57 -12.62 -2.38 8.94
CA ILE A 57 -13.59 -1.71 8.08
C ILE A 57 -12.84 -1.00 6.96
N ASP A 58 -13.19 -1.34 5.72
CA ASP A 58 -12.56 -0.77 4.53
C ASP A 58 -12.80 0.74 4.44
N ALA A 59 -11.72 1.52 4.44
CA ALA A 59 -11.78 2.97 4.45
C ALA A 59 -12.13 3.57 3.07
N LEU A 60 -12.00 2.78 2.00
CA LEU A 60 -12.37 3.19 0.64
C LEU A 60 -13.86 2.92 0.34
N ASN A 61 -14.54 2.16 1.21
CA ASN A 61 -15.96 1.82 1.05
C ASN A 61 -16.82 2.72 1.95
N SER A 62 -17.36 3.80 1.39
CA SER A 62 -18.19 4.77 2.11
C SER A 62 -19.37 4.13 2.85
N SER A 63 -20.04 3.16 2.25
CA SER A 63 -21.15 2.42 2.88
C SER A 63 -20.69 1.63 4.11
N ALA A 64 -19.51 1.00 4.05
CA ALA A 64 -18.96 0.26 5.18
C ALA A 64 -18.56 1.20 6.33
N VAL A 65 -18.03 2.38 6.01
CA VAL A 65 -17.68 3.42 6.99
C VAL A 65 -18.92 3.99 7.67
N GLU A 66 -19.99 4.25 6.90
CA GLU A 66 -21.26 4.74 7.40
C GLU A 66 -21.97 3.70 8.28
N GLU A 67 -22.02 2.43 7.85
CA GLU A 67 -22.60 1.32 8.62
C GLU A 67 -21.86 1.10 9.96
N ALA A 68 -20.54 1.27 9.96
CA ALA A 68 -19.71 1.18 11.16
C ALA A 68 -19.78 2.44 12.05
N ASN A 69 -20.53 3.48 11.66
CA ASN A 69 -20.70 4.75 12.37
C ASN A 69 -19.36 5.39 12.76
N ILE A 70 -18.41 5.41 11.82
CA ILE A 70 -17.06 5.92 12.03
C ILE A 70 -17.06 7.44 11.86
N SER A 71 -16.59 8.16 12.88
CA SER A 71 -16.49 9.64 12.91
C SER A 71 -15.05 10.14 12.79
N ALA A 72 -14.13 9.29 12.35
CA ALA A 72 -12.72 9.62 12.25
C ALA A 72 -12.49 10.74 11.22
N ASN A 73 -11.83 11.82 11.67
CA ASN A 73 -11.52 12.95 10.83
C ASN A 73 -10.16 12.77 10.15
N LEU A 74 -10.17 12.46 8.84
CA LEU A 74 -9.00 12.27 7.99
C LEU A 74 -8.45 13.61 7.45
N THR A 75 -8.23 14.58 8.34
CA THR A 75 -7.68 15.90 7.97
C THR A 75 -6.44 16.26 8.79
N GLY A 76 -5.68 17.25 8.32
CA GLY A 76 -4.45 17.69 8.97
C GLY A 76 -3.40 16.58 9.00
N GLU A 77 -2.89 16.26 10.19
CA GLU A 77 -1.91 15.19 10.39
C GLU A 77 -2.49 13.78 10.28
N ASN A 78 -3.82 13.63 10.28
CA ASN A 78 -4.50 12.34 10.14
C ASN A 78 -4.86 12.03 8.68
N ILE A 79 -4.43 12.85 7.72
CA ILE A 79 -4.67 12.59 6.31
C ILE A 79 -3.89 11.33 5.87
N PRO A 80 -4.53 10.39 5.16
CA PRO A 80 -3.83 9.27 4.55
C PRO A 80 -2.70 9.76 3.63
N TYR A 81 -1.61 8.99 3.58
CA TYR A 81 -0.53 9.22 2.63
C TYR A 81 -0.39 7.99 1.73
N TRP A 82 -0.11 8.23 0.46
CA TRP A 82 0.10 7.14 -0.49
C TRP A 82 1.27 6.27 -0.03
N THR A 83 0.99 4.98 0.14
CA THR A 83 1.98 3.97 0.51
C THR A 83 2.01 2.88 -0.54
N GLN A 84 3.22 2.47 -0.93
CA GLN A 84 3.45 1.28 -1.72
C GLN A 84 4.49 0.43 -1.00
N GLY A 85 4.06 -0.76 -0.55
CA GLY A 85 4.95 -1.74 0.08
C GLY A 85 5.44 -2.77 -0.93
N SER A 86 6.70 -3.16 -0.78
CA SER A 86 7.26 -4.35 -1.44
C SER A 86 7.54 -5.41 -0.38
N TYR A 87 7.17 -6.66 -0.67
CA TYR A 87 7.42 -7.80 0.21
C TYR A 87 8.60 -8.59 -0.31
N TYR A 88 9.63 -8.76 0.52
CA TYR A 88 10.82 -9.53 0.18
C TYR A 88 10.94 -10.73 1.10
N GLY A 89 11.05 -11.91 0.48
CA GLY A 89 11.25 -13.16 1.21
C GLY A 89 12.70 -13.30 1.66
N ILE A 90 12.89 -13.68 2.92
CA ILE A 90 14.22 -14.00 3.46
C ILE A 90 14.70 -15.42 3.11
N GLY A 91 13.84 -16.23 2.47
CA GLY A 91 14.14 -17.60 2.06
C GLY A 91 14.06 -18.65 3.18
N MET A 92 13.60 -18.29 4.37
CA MET A 92 13.45 -19.19 5.53
C MET A 92 12.15 -18.92 6.27
N SER A 93 11.64 -19.94 6.95
CA SER A 93 10.48 -19.81 7.83
C SER A 93 10.85 -19.07 9.10
N THR A 94 10.07 -18.08 9.50
CA THR A 94 10.12 -17.49 10.84
C THR A 94 8.84 -17.82 11.58
N PHE A 95 8.97 -18.11 12.87
CA PHE A 95 7.84 -18.27 13.78
C PHE A 95 8.12 -17.35 14.97
N GLU A 96 7.22 -16.41 15.22
CA GLU A 96 7.35 -15.36 16.25
C GLU A 96 8.76 -14.74 16.29
N PRO A 97 9.29 -14.25 15.15
CA PRO A 97 10.66 -13.77 15.11
C PRO A 97 10.78 -12.52 16.00
N THR A 98 11.71 -12.57 16.93
CA THR A 98 12.23 -11.32 17.49
C THR A 98 13.19 -10.73 16.48
N ILE A 99 13.13 -9.41 16.30
CA ILE A 99 13.92 -8.68 15.32
C ILE A 99 14.79 -7.66 16.05
N GLY A 100 16.05 -7.55 15.64
CA GLY A 100 16.96 -6.50 16.07
C GLY A 100 17.77 -5.97 14.89
N ILE A 101 18.26 -4.74 15.00
CA ILE A 101 19.01 -4.07 13.94
C ILE A 101 20.30 -3.54 14.57
N THR A 102 21.44 -3.80 13.94
CA THR A 102 22.75 -3.26 14.36
C THR A 102 23.01 -1.90 13.71
N SER A 103 24.01 -1.15 14.17
CA SER A 103 24.38 0.14 13.57
C SER A 103 24.89 0.04 12.12
N MET A 104 25.23 -1.16 11.63
CA MET A 104 25.54 -1.42 10.21
C MET A 104 24.31 -1.85 9.39
N ASP A 105 23.09 -1.60 9.86
CA ASP A 105 21.84 -1.91 9.17
C ASP A 105 21.63 -3.38 8.80
N ASN A 106 22.30 -4.28 9.54
CA ASN A 106 22.01 -5.70 9.48
C ASN A 106 20.79 -5.99 10.35
N ILE A 107 19.81 -6.65 9.74
CA ILE A 107 18.62 -7.12 10.45
C ILE A 107 18.90 -8.54 10.95
N TYR A 108 18.73 -8.74 12.24
CA TYR A 108 18.82 -10.03 12.90
C TYR A 108 17.44 -10.52 13.28
N MET A 109 17.16 -11.80 12.99
CA MET A 109 15.88 -12.41 13.32
C MET A 109 16.02 -13.88 13.68
N SER A 110 15.16 -14.38 14.56
CA SER A 110 15.14 -15.80 14.92
C SER A 110 14.36 -16.62 13.90
N SER A 111 14.84 -17.83 13.63
CA SER A 111 14.21 -18.77 12.70
C SER A 111 14.28 -20.18 13.26
N TRP A 112 13.16 -20.66 13.80
CA TRP A 112 13.05 -22.01 14.34
C TRP A 112 13.10 -23.07 13.24
N GLY A 113 13.78 -24.19 13.49
CA GLY A 113 13.92 -25.30 12.55
C GLY A 113 15.04 -25.16 11.51
N ASN A 114 15.56 -23.94 11.30
CA ASN A 114 16.61 -23.67 10.30
C ASN A 114 18.03 -23.66 10.89
N GLY A 115 18.18 -23.87 12.20
CA GLY A 115 19.47 -23.94 12.87
C GLY A 115 20.07 -25.35 12.91
N PRO A 116 21.30 -25.50 13.42
CA PRO A 116 21.94 -26.81 13.57
C PRO A 116 21.03 -27.78 14.34
N SER A 117 20.88 -29.00 13.82
CA SER A 117 20.03 -30.04 14.40
C SER A 117 18.57 -29.60 14.64
N GLY A 118 18.02 -28.72 13.78
CA GLY A 118 16.63 -28.25 13.86
C GLY A 118 16.35 -27.22 14.96
N SER A 119 17.40 -26.64 15.55
CA SER A 119 17.27 -25.58 16.57
C SER A 119 16.92 -24.22 15.96
N THR A 120 16.66 -23.22 16.80
CA THR A 120 16.53 -21.82 16.36
C THR A 120 17.85 -21.27 15.82
N ALA A 121 17.83 -20.92 14.54
CA ALA A 121 18.85 -20.14 13.85
C ALA A 121 18.77 -18.65 14.20
N VAL A 122 19.90 -17.97 14.08
CA VAL A 122 20.02 -16.51 14.12
C VAL A 122 20.33 -16.08 12.70
N ILE A 123 19.35 -15.47 12.06
CA ILE A 123 19.43 -15.06 10.67
C ILE A 123 19.92 -13.62 10.63
N ARG A 124 20.98 -13.38 9.86
CA ARG A 124 21.45 -12.04 9.52
C ARG A 124 21.05 -11.74 8.09
N CYS A 125 20.27 -10.68 7.89
CA CYS A 125 20.01 -10.09 6.58
C CYS A 125 20.79 -8.78 6.45
N SER A 126 21.73 -8.73 5.52
CA SER A 126 22.50 -7.53 5.17
C SER A 126 21.91 -6.87 3.92
N GLY A 127 21.96 -5.54 3.84
CA GLY A 127 21.54 -4.79 2.64
C GLY A 127 20.02 -4.67 2.43
N LEU A 128 19.18 -5.14 3.37
CA LEU A 128 17.72 -5.11 3.21
C LEU A 128 17.11 -3.71 3.36
N ILE A 129 17.65 -2.86 4.25
CA ILE A 129 17.02 -1.58 4.65
C ILE A 129 16.98 -0.56 3.50
N GLU A 130 17.98 -0.57 2.62
CA GLU A 130 18.12 0.39 1.52
C GLU A 130 18.20 -0.26 0.14
N MET A 131 17.75 -1.50 -0.02
CA MET A 131 17.90 -2.20 -1.30
C MET A 131 17.12 -1.52 -2.43
N THR A 132 17.73 -1.46 -3.60
CA THR A 132 17.09 -1.10 -4.87
C THR A 132 16.96 -2.29 -5.82
N ALA A 133 17.70 -3.37 -5.58
CA ALA A 133 17.65 -4.61 -6.34
C ALA A 133 17.75 -5.86 -5.45
N LEU A 134 17.15 -6.97 -5.89
CA LEU A 134 17.14 -8.25 -5.16
C LEU A 134 18.53 -8.84 -4.92
N SER A 135 19.53 -8.44 -5.70
CA SER A 135 20.92 -8.88 -5.52
C SER A 135 21.66 -8.17 -4.38
N GLU A 136 21.07 -7.11 -3.81
CA GLU A 136 21.73 -6.28 -2.80
C GLU A 136 21.55 -6.81 -1.37
N TYR A 137 20.54 -7.66 -1.15
CA TYR A 137 20.32 -8.27 0.15
C TYR A 137 20.70 -9.75 0.15
N SER A 138 21.19 -10.21 1.29
CA SER A 138 21.46 -11.62 1.54
C SER A 138 21.14 -11.96 2.98
N CYS A 139 20.43 -13.07 3.17
CA CYS A 139 20.06 -13.60 4.46
C CYS A 139 20.74 -14.94 4.69
N GLU A 140 21.43 -15.10 5.81
CA GLU A 140 22.12 -16.34 6.16
C GLU A 140 22.03 -16.64 7.65
N ASN A 141 22.10 -17.93 8.01
CA ASN A 141 22.23 -18.34 9.39
C ASN A 141 23.67 -18.08 9.88
N VAL A 142 23.82 -17.16 10.83
CA VAL A 142 25.10 -16.84 11.48
C VAL A 142 25.23 -17.50 12.86
N TYR A 143 24.23 -18.26 13.29
CA TYR A 143 24.27 -18.97 14.56
C TYR A 143 25.21 -20.18 14.50
N ASN A 144 26.36 -20.06 15.15
CA ASN A 144 27.38 -21.10 15.21
C ASN A 144 27.82 -21.38 16.67
N PRO A 145 26.94 -21.95 17.51
CA PRO A 145 27.31 -22.33 18.87
C PRO A 145 28.27 -23.53 18.85
N ALA A 146 29.25 -23.55 19.76
CA ALA A 146 30.16 -24.69 19.90
C ALA A 146 29.42 -25.99 20.28
N LEU A 147 28.31 -25.88 21.03
CA LEU A 147 27.42 -26.98 21.38
C LEU A 147 25.97 -26.53 21.15
N PRO A 148 25.37 -26.83 19.99
CA PRO A 148 23.96 -26.50 19.75
C PRO A 148 23.07 -27.33 20.66
N VAL A 149 22.03 -26.71 21.23
CA VAL A 149 20.94 -27.42 21.90
C VAL A 149 19.97 -27.92 20.82
N PRO A 150 19.91 -29.22 20.52
CA PRO A 150 19.04 -29.72 19.45
C PRO A 150 17.58 -29.35 19.72
N ASN A 151 16.86 -28.94 18.68
CA ASN A 151 15.45 -28.53 18.75
C ASN A 151 15.10 -27.39 19.73
N SER A 152 16.08 -26.61 20.25
CA SER A 152 15.78 -25.39 21.02
C SER A 152 14.89 -24.48 20.17
N ASN A 153 13.78 -24.03 20.76
CA ASN A 153 12.79 -23.17 20.14
C ASN A 153 12.85 -21.73 20.66
N ASP A 154 13.92 -21.37 21.38
CA ASP A 154 14.04 -20.07 22.03
C ASP A 154 14.14 -18.97 20.97
N PRO A 155 13.11 -18.11 20.84
CA PRO A 155 13.01 -17.17 19.73
C PRO A 155 13.63 -15.82 20.05
N TYR A 156 14.11 -15.60 21.28
CA TYR A 156 14.44 -14.27 21.78
C TYR A 156 15.86 -13.86 21.42
N ILE A 157 15.94 -12.82 20.58
CA ILE A 157 17.15 -12.13 20.16
C ILE A 157 17.04 -10.69 20.61
N TYR A 158 18.11 -10.21 21.22
CA TYR A 158 18.32 -8.81 21.54
C TYR A 158 19.57 -8.33 20.82
N VAL A 159 19.47 -7.17 20.17
CA VAL A 159 20.63 -6.45 19.64
C VAL A 159 20.85 -5.22 20.51
N ASP A 160 22.02 -5.17 21.15
CA ASP A 160 22.44 -4.05 21.98
C ASP A 160 22.70 -2.81 21.12
N LYS A 161 21.94 -1.74 21.36
CA LYS A 161 21.96 -0.52 20.55
C LYS A 161 23.29 0.25 20.58
N TRP A 162 24.17 -0.02 21.55
CA TRP A 162 25.43 0.71 21.73
C TRP A 162 26.65 -0.11 21.33
N THR A 163 26.54 -1.44 21.37
CA THR A 163 27.67 -2.34 21.15
C THR A 163 27.45 -3.32 20.00
N ASP A 164 26.28 -3.31 19.37
CA ASP A 164 25.85 -4.27 18.33
C ASP A 164 25.97 -5.74 18.74
N ARG A 165 26.08 -6.00 20.04
CA ARG A 165 26.15 -7.37 20.56
C ARG A 165 24.78 -8.01 20.45
N ILE A 166 24.79 -9.24 19.92
CA ILE A 166 23.60 -10.06 19.78
C ILE A 166 23.55 -11.00 20.98
N MET A 167 22.44 -10.98 21.70
CA MET A 167 22.16 -11.88 22.80
C MET A 167 20.98 -12.76 22.42
N LYS A 168 21.14 -14.08 22.60
CA LYS A 168 20.07 -15.06 22.48
C LYS A 168 19.75 -15.59 23.87
N PHE A 169 18.47 -15.61 24.23
CA PHE A 169 17.98 -16.10 25.52
C PHE A 169 17.05 -17.29 25.29
#